data_AF-A0A2D8VJX7-F1
#
_entry.id   AF-A0A2D8VJX7-F1
#
_cell.length_a   1.000
_cell.length_b   1.000
_cell.length_c   1.000
_cell.angle_alpha   90.00
_cell.angle_beta   90.00
_cell.angle_gamma   90.00
#
_symmetry.space_group_name_H-M   'P 1'
#
loop_
_entity.id
_entity.type
_entity.pdbx_description
1 polymer ?
#
loop_
_entity_poly.entity_id
_entity_poly.type
_entity_poly.pdbx_seq_one_letter_code
_entity_poly.pdbx_strand_id
1 'polypeptide(L)' 'MESLIPKRKKTKKIWVGDVAVGGDAPISVQSMTNTETTDVEATVKQINDLEEAGADIVRVS' A
#
# COMPACT_ATOMS: atom_id res chain seq x y z
N MET A 1 -0.15 32.94 -6.73
CA MET A 1 -1.17 31.89 -6.81
C MET A 1 -0.72 30.79 -5.86
N GLU A 2 -1.25 30.78 -4.64
CA GLU A 2 -0.84 29.77 -3.66
C GLU A 2 -1.39 28.41 -4.10
N SER A 3 -0.54 27.39 -4.07
CA SER A 3 -0.91 26.02 -4.41
C SER A 3 -2.04 25.56 -3.49
N LEU A 4 -3.17 25.15 -4.08
CA LEU A 4 -4.32 24.54 -3.38
C LEU A 4 -4.01 23.12 -2.86
N ILE A 5 -2.80 22.60 -3.09
CA ILE A 5 -2.38 21.28 -2.64
C ILE A 5 -1.86 21.40 -1.21
N PRO A 6 -2.51 20.78 -0.20
CA PRO A 6 -2.05 20.82 1.17
C PRO A 6 -0.67 20.17 1.30
N LYS A 7 0.22 20.78 2.07
CA LYS A 7 1.54 20.21 2.36
C LYS A 7 1.37 18.95 3.22
N ARG A 8 2.08 17.87 2.85
CA ARG A 8 2.10 16.62 3.63
C ARG A 8 2.52 16.88 5.08
N LYS A 9 1.79 16.29 6.03
CA LYS A 9 2.10 16.38 7.46
C LYS A 9 3.47 15.75 7.74
N LYS A 10 4.29 16.41 8.57
CA LYS A 10 5.54 15.82 9.09
C LYS A 10 5.20 14.65 10.02
N THR A 11 5.66 13.46 9.67
CA THR A 11 5.49 12.23 10.46
C THR A 11 6.83 11.49 10.57
N LYS A 12 6.91 10.54 11.50
CA LYS A 12 8.04 9.59 11.54
C LYS A 12 7.99 8.69 10.30
N LYS A 13 9.15 8.32 9.76
CA LYS A 13 9.28 7.28 8.72
C LYS A 13 9.31 5.91 9.42
N ILE A 14 8.48 4.99 8.93
CA ILE A 14 8.48 3.58 9.33
C ILE A 14 8.67 2.70 8.11
N TRP A 15 8.94 1.42 8.32
CA TRP A 15 9.12 0.44 7.25
C TRP A 15 8.09 -0.68 7.39
N VAL A 16 7.41 -1.00 6.29
CA VAL A 16 6.52 -2.16 6.16
C VAL A 16 7.19 -3.08 5.15
N GLY A 17 7.89 -4.11 5.64
CA GLY A 17 8.85 -4.83 4.81
C GLY A 17 9.95 -3.88 4.32
N ASP A 18 10.10 -3.77 3.01
CA ASP A 18 11.01 -2.87 2.29
C ASP A 18 10.34 -1.54 1.83
N VAL A 19 9.05 -1.34 2.11
CA VAL A 19 8.33 -0.11 1.76
C VAL A 19 8.41 0.93 2.89
N ALA A 20 8.99 2.09 2.59
CA ALA A 20 9.04 3.23 3.52
C ALA A 20 7.72 4.01 3.54
N VAL A 21 7.13 4.20 4.73
CA VAL A 21 5.87 4.94 4.92
C VAL A 21 6.07 6.14 5.85
N GLY A 22 5.58 7.30 5.43
CA GLY A 22 5.67 8.54 6.21
C GLY A 22 6.97 9.33 5.99
N GLY A 23 7.14 10.41 6.75
CA GLY A 23 8.27 11.32 6.60
C GLY A 23 8.34 11.91 5.19
N ASP A 24 9.51 11.75 4.57
CA ASP A 24 9.88 12.17 3.22
C ASP A 24 9.74 11.07 2.15
N ALA A 25 9.32 9.84 2.51
CA ALA A 25 9.08 8.77 1.54
C ALA A 25 7.92 9.15 0.59
N PRO A 26 7.78 8.55 -0.61
CA PRO A 26 6.58 8.70 -1.44
C PRO A 26 5.27 8.32 -0.72
N ILE A 27 4.12 8.62 -1.32
CA ILE A 27 2.83 8.09 -0.85
C ILE A 27 2.70 6.69 -1.46
N SER A 28 2.75 5.65 -0.63
CA SER A 28 2.54 4.28 -1.07
C SER A 28 1.07 3.99 -1.36
N VAL A 29 0.80 3.21 -2.39
CA VAL A 29 -0.52 2.65 -2.72
C VAL A 29 -0.70 1.35 -1.95
N GLN A 30 -1.81 1.23 -1.22
CA GLN A 30 -2.19 0.00 -0.53
C GLN A 30 -3.52 -0.52 -1.09
N SER A 31 -3.63 -1.84 -1.22
CA SER A 31 -4.90 -2.52 -1.49
C SER A 31 -5.17 -3.64 -0.46
N MET A 32 -6.26 -4.38 -0.66
CA MET A 32 -6.71 -5.44 0.22
C MET A 32 -7.36 -6.56 -0.57
N THR A 33 -7.11 -7.81 -0.20
CA THR A 33 -7.78 -8.98 -0.79
C THR A 33 -9.24 -9.05 -0.36
N ASN A 34 -10.08 -9.64 -1.21
CA ASN A 34 -11.49 -9.94 -0.93
C ASN A 34 -11.84 -11.42 -1.14
N THR A 35 -10.83 -12.27 -1.36
CA THR A 35 -10.94 -13.73 -1.31
C THR A 35 -11.13 -14.21 0.13
N GLU A 36 -11.63 -15.42 0.29
CA GLU A 36 -11.59 -16.10 1.58
C GLU A 36 -10.12 -16.38 1.95
N THR A 37 -9.63 -15.83 3.06
CA THR A 37 -8.19 -15.88 3.42
C THR A 37 -7.67 -17.32 3.53
N THR A 38 -8.54 -18.26 3.91
CA THR A 38 -8.18 -19.68 4.01
C THR A 38 -8.05 -20.38 2.65
N ASP A 39 -8.56 -19.77 1.57
CA ASP A 39 -8.25 -20.14 0.19
C ASP A 39 -6.93 -19.50 -0.23
N VAL A 40 -5.86 -20.26 -0.02
CA VAL A 40 -4.48 -19.80 -0.28
C VAL A 40 -4.26 -19.50 -1.75
N GLU A 41 -4.77 -20.34 -2.66
CA GLU A 41 -4.52 -20.19 -4.10
C GLU A 41 -5.21 -18.93 -4.64
N ALA A 42 -6.49 -18.73 -4.29
CA ALA A 42 -7.22 -17.54 -4.69
C ALA A 42 -6.59 -16.27 -4.12
N THR A 43 -6.19 -16.30 -2.84
CA THR A 43 -5.60 -15.15 -2.14
C THR A 43 -4.24 -14.77 -2.74
N VAL A 44 -3.36 -15.74 -2.98
CA VAL A 44 -2.05 -15.50 -3.61
C VAL A 44 -2.23 -14.95 -5.03
N LYS A 45 -3.16 -15.52 -5.81
CA LYS A 45 -3.45 -15.00 -7.15
C LYS A 45 -3.86 -13.53 -7.09
N GLN A 46 -4.79 -13.18 -6.20
CA GLN A 46 -5.24 -11.79 -6.08
C GLN A 46 -4.13 -10.85 -5.59
N ILE A 47 -3.23 -11.30 -4.71
CA ILE A 47 -2.07 -10.51 -4.28
C ILE A 47 -1.21 -10.15 -5.49
N ASN A 48 -0.89 -11.12 -6.35
CA ASN A 48 -0.10 -10.88 -7.56
C ASN A 48 -0.82 -9.95 -8.55
N ASP A 49 -2.13 -10.13 -8.74
CA ASP A 49 -2.93 -9.24 -9.60
C ASP A 49 -2.91 -7.78 -9.07
N LEU A 50 -2.91 -7.59 -7.74
CA LEU A 50 -2.83 -6.27 -7.11
C LEU A 50 -1.43 -5.65 -7.20
N GLU A 51 -0.38 -6.46 -7.06
CA GLU A 51 1.00 -6.04 -7.28
C GLU A 51 1.20 -5.57 -8.73
N GLU A 52 0.74 -6.34 -9.72
CA GLU A 52 0.82 -5.98 -11.14
C GLU A 52 0.06 -4.68 -11.45
N ALA A 53 -1.05 -4.43 -10.73
CA ALA A 53 -1.79 -3.17 -10.81
C ALA A 53 -1.10 -1.98 -10.12
N GLY A 54 0.02 -2.21 -9.42
CA GLY A 54 0.84 -1.17 -8.78
C GLY A 54 0.59 -0.96 -7.28
N ALA A 55 0.05 -1.96 -6.57
CA ALA A 55 -0.02 -1.90 -5.11
C ALA A 55 1.38 -2.11 -4.50
N ASP A 56 1.83 -1.16 -3.67
CA ASP A 56 3.08 -1.31 -2.91
C ASP A 56 2.90 -2.24 -1.69
N ILE A 57 1.69 -2.27 -1.12
CA ILE A 57 1.35 -3.06 0.07
C ILE A 57 -0.02 -3.72 -0.13
N VAL A 58 -0.13 -5.02 0.12
CA VAL A 58 -1.41 -5.75 0.08
C VAL A 58 -1.78 -6.26 1.47
N ARG A 59 -2.98 -5.93 1.93
CA ARG A 59 -3.55 -6.43 3.20
C ARG A 59 -4.40 -7.67 2.94
N VAL A 60 -4.30 -8.66 3.83
CA VAL A 60 -5.16 -9.85 3.86
C VAL A 60 -6.13 -9.75 5.04
N SER A 61 -7.37 -10.25 4.89
CA SER A 61 -8.41 -10.24 5.94
C SER A 61 -8.19 -11.27 7.02
#